data_AF-A0A2G9R722-F1
#
_entry.id   AF-A0A2G9R722-F1
#
_cell.length_a   1.000
_cell.length_b   1.000
_cell.length_c   1.000
_cell.angle_alpha   90.00
_cell.angle_beta   90.00
_cell.angle_gamma   90.00
#
_symmetry.space_group_name_H-M   'P 1'
#
loop_
_entity.id
_entity.type
_entity.pdbx_description
1 polymer ?
#
loop_
_entity_poly.entity_id
_entity_poly.type
_entity_poly.pdbx_seq_one_letter_code
_entity_poly.pdbx_strand_id
1 'polypeptide(L)'
;MKPHITKGYFGFVAHSGLIFLPREWYGYHFPELIKIVADNYTYCRMAKFIGNRKELSEEKLEDMEEIIMDSAKAQDILDASRSSMGMDISPIDLINIESFSSRVISLSEYRKGLQEYLRSKMTQVAPSLSALIGEVVGARLISHAGSLTNLAKYPASTVQILGAEKALFRYNCRALVVMAGDWVPVFDTLALVAVALKTRGNTPKYGLIFHSTFIGRAAAKNKGRISRYLANKCTIASRIDCFSEIPTSVYGDKLREQVEERLAFYETGEAPRKNLDVMKEAQAESFRCWRPDQLGFKK
;
A
#
# COMPACT_ATOMS: atom_id res chain seq x y z
N MET A 1 -25.21 11.24 -2.97
CA MET A 1 -24.55 10.47 -1.88
C MET A 1 -23.03 10.56 -2.08
N LYS A 2 -22.34 11.41 -1.32
CA LYS A 2 -20.88 11.55 -1.38
C LYS A 2 -20.26 10.46 -0.49
N PRO A 3 -19.44 9.52 -1.00
CA PRO A 3 -18.71 8.62 -0.13
C PRO A 3 -17.58 9.40 0.55
N HIS A 4 -17.71 9.55 1.87
CA HIS A 4 -16.70 10.12 2.76
C HIS A 4 -15.48 9.20 2.88
N ILE A 5 -14.56 9.27 1.91
CA ILE A 5 -13.29 8.49 1.93
C ILE A 5 -12.14 9.29 2.61
N THR A 6 -12.35 10.56 2.98
CA THR A 6 -11.27 11.45 3.45
C THR A 6 -10.89 11.32 4.93
N LYS A 7 -11.52 10.43 5.72
CA LYS A 7 -11.17 10.19 7.14
C LYS A 7 -10.21 9.00 7.38
N GLY A 8 -9.54 8.51 6.35
CA GLY A 8 -8.70 7.29 6.43
C GLY A 8 -7.41 7.42 7.27
N TYR A 9 -6.89 8.62 7.54
CA TYR A 9 -5.62 8.77 8.28
C TYR A 9 -5.76 8.63 9.81
N PHE A 10 -6.90 8.99 10.39
CA PHE A 10 -7.14 8.81 11.84
C PHE A 10 -7.51 7.35 12.18
N GLY A 11 -8.14 6.64 11.25
CA GLY A 11 -8.44 5.21 11.39
C GLY A 11 -7.22 4.30 11.29
N PHE A 12 -6.17 4.69 10.55
CA PHE A 12 -4.99 3.83 10.37
C PHE A 12 -4.14 3.69 11.65
N VAL A 13 -4.06 4.75 12.46
CA VAL A 13 -3.36 4.72 13.77
C VAL A 13 -4.15 3.89 14.79
N ALA A 14 -5.47 4.02 14.82
CA ALA A 14 -6.34 3.23 15.71
C ALA A 14 -6.38 1.73 15.31
N HIS A 15 -6.38 1.43 14.01
CA HIS A 15 -6.36 0.06 13.51
C HIS A 15 -5.04 -0.64 13.81
N SER A 16 -3.92 0.09 13.75
CA SER A 16 -2.61 -0.44 14.15
C SER A 16 -2.60 -0.78 15.64
N GLY A 17 -3.05 0.15 16.51
CA GLY A 17 -3.06 -0.07 17.96
C GLY A 17 -3.90 -1.28 18.40
N LEU A 18 -5.09 -1.47 17.82
CA LEU A 18 -5.97 -2.61 18.12
C LEU A 18 -5.35 -3.97 17.79
N ILE A 19 -4.46 -4.03 16.79
CA ILE A 19 -3.78 -5.27 16.39
C ILE A 19 -2.64 -5.61 17.36
N PHE A 20 -2.01 -4.61 18.00
CA PHE A 20 -0.91 -4.82 18.94
C PHE A 20 -1.37 -5.16 20.36
N LEU A 21 -2.56 -4.73 20.77
CA LEU A 21 -3.10 -4.98 22.11
C LEU A 21 -3.11 -6.48 22.52
N PRO A 22 -3.61 -7.41 21.68
CA PRO A 22 -3.59 -8.84 22.02
C PRO A 22 -2.17 -9.38 22.21
N ARG A 23 -1.18 -8.87 21.46
CA ARG A 23 0.23 -9.24 21.65
C ARG A 23 0.80 -8.77 22.96
N GLU A 24 0.46 -7.56 23.40
CA GLU A 24 0.93 -7.03 24.68
C GLU A 24 0.32 -7.79 25.85
N TRP A 25 -1.01 -7.99 25.83
CA TRP A 25 -1.74 -8.63 26.94
C TRP A 25 -1.42 -10.12 27.04
N TYR A 26 -1.39 -10.84 25.91
CA TYR A 26 -1.04 -12.25 25.88
C TYR A 26 0.48 -12.47 26.04
N GLY A 27 1.30 -11.46 25.74
CA GLY A 27 2.74 -11.48 25.97
C GLY A 27 3.15 -11.66 27.44
N TYR A 28 2.33 -11.19 28.39
CA TYR A 28 2.55 -11.45 29.82
C TYR A 28 2.31 -12.92 30.20
N HIS A 29 1.41 -13.61 29.49
CA HIS A 29 1.12 -15.03 29.70
C HIS A 29 2.13 -15.93 29.00
N PHE A 30 2.45 -15.61 27.74
CA PHE A 30 3.29 -16.44 26.90
C PHE A 30 4.26 -15.57 26.09
N PRO A 31 5.36 -15.11 26.73
CA PRO A 31 6.31 -14.17 26.12
C PRO A 31 7.08 -14.77 24.94
N GLU A 32 7.24 -16.09 24.91
CA GLU A 32 8.00 -16.80 23.88
C GLU A 32 7.26 -16.82 22.52
N LEU A 33 5.93 -16.81 22.51
CA LEU A 33 5.13 -16.78 21.28
C LEU A 33 5.36 -15.54 20.43
N ILE A 34 5.66 -14.40 21.06
CA ILE A 34 5.96 -13.15 20.33
C ILE A 34 7.22 -13.30 19.49
N LYS A 35 8.20 -14.08 19.98
CA LYS A 35 9.48 -14.29 19.28
C LYS A 35 9.33 -15.28 18.14
N ILE A 36 8.52 -16.32 18.31
CA ILE A 36 8.31 -17.37 17.30
C ILE A 36 7.40 -16.87 16.16
N VAL A 37 6.31 -16.18 16.52
CA VAL A 37 5.29 -15.75 15.54
C VAL A 37 5.40 -14.24 15.31
N ALA A 38 5.98 -13.86 14.16
CA ALA A 38 6.12 -12.46 13.74
C ALA A 38 4.83 -11.86 13.14
N ASP A 39 3.98 -12.66 12.49
CA ASP A 39 2.74 -12.15 11.87
C ASP A 39 1.60 -12.01 12.89
N ASN A 40 0.88 -10.90 12.83
CA ASN A 40 -0.13 -10.55 13.83
C ASN A 40 -1.43 -11.35 13.64
N TYR A 41 -1.76 -11.68 12.39
CA TYR A 41 -2.98 -12.43 12.09
C TYR A 41 -2.85 -13.87 12.60
N THR A 42 -1.74 -14.54 12.28
CA THR A 42 -1.46 -15.89 12.79
C THR A 42 -1.31 -15.91 14.31
N TYR A 43 -0.70 -14.89 14.92
CA TYR A 43 -0.63 -14.75 16.39
C TYR A 43 -2.01 -14.71 17.04
N CYS A 44 -2.95 -13.91 16.51
CA CYS A 44 -4.31 -13.84 17.07
C CYS A 44 -5.08 -15.14 16.88
N ARG A 45 -4.84 -15.87 15.77
CA ARG A 45 -5.41 -17.22 15.54
C ARG A 45 -4.86 -18.23 16.55
N MET A 46 -3.55 -18.18 16.82
CA MET A 46 -2.89 -19.00 17.83
C MET A 46 -3.38 -18.71 19.25
N ALA A 47 -3.44 -17.43 19.64
CA ALA A 47 -3.89 -17.04 20.97
C ALA A 47 -5.33 -17.51 21.26
N LYS A 48 -6.21 -17.46 20.24
CA LYS A 48 -7.57 -17.99 20.34
C LYS A 48 -7.60 -19.52 20.54
N PHE A 49 -6.72 -20.24 19.86
CA PHE A 49 -6.70 -21.70 19.90
C PHE A 49 -6.03 -22.26 21.16
N ILE A 50 -4.96 -21.62 21.62
CA ILE A 50 -4.20 -22.04 22.80
C ILE A 50 -5.01 -21.78 24.08
N GLY A 51 -5.56 -20.58 24.23
CA GLY A 51 -6.18 -20.16 25.49
C GLY A 51 -5.19 -20.27 26.65
N ASN A 52 -5.31 -21.33 27.44
CA ASN A 52 -4.48 -21.64 28.61
C ASN A 52 -3.26 -22.50 28.27
N ARG A 53 -2.10 -22.11 28.82
CA ARG A 53 -0.84 -22.89 28.71
C ARG A 53 -0.92 -24.35 29.18
N LYS A 54 -1.84 -24.67 30.12
CA LYS A 54 -1.95 -25.98 30.76
C LYS A 54 -2.75 -27.00 29.93
N GLU A 55 -3.51 -26.53 28.95
CA GLU A 55 -4.37 -27.36 28.10
C GLU A 55 -3.72 -27.70 26.75
N LEU A 56 -2.42 -27.47 26.61
CA LEU A 56 -1.66 -27.86 25.42
C LEU A 56 -1.27 -29.34 25.50
N SER A 57 -1.85 -30.15 24.61
CA SER A 57 -1.51 -31.55 24.36
C SER A 57 -0.92 -31.73 22.96
N GLU A 58 -0.18 -32.82 22.74
CA GLU A 58 0.39 -33.18 21.42
C GLU A 58 -0.71 -33.41 20.36
N GLU A 59 -1.94 -33.72 20.76
CA GLU A 59 -3.09 -33.86 19.84
C GLU A 59 -3.47 -32.55 19.15
N LYS A 60 -3.14 -31.41 19.75
CA LYS A 60 -3.40 -30.08 19.16
C LYS A 60 -2.33 -29.64 18.16
N LEU A 61 -1.30 -30.47 17.91
CA LEU A 61 -0.24 -30.16 16.96
C LEU A 61 -0.77 -30.05 15.53
N GLU A 62 -1.67 -30.95 15.12
CA GLU A 62 -2.20 -30.98 13.75
C GLU A 62 -2.93 -29.67 13.39
N ASP A 63 -3.77 -29.16 14.29
CA ASP A 63 -4.49 -27.89 14.11
C ASP A 63 -3.55 -26.67 14.14
N MET A 64 -2.45 -26.74 14.90
CA MET A 64 -1.43 -25.67 14.92
C MET A 64 -0.63 -25.64 13.63
N GLU A 65 -0.28 -26.80 13.10
CA GLU A 65 0.39 -26.95 11.81
C GLU A 65 -0.48 -26.40 10.68
N GLU A 66 -1.80 -26.64 10.71
CA GLU A 66 -2.71 -26.09 9.70
C GLU A 66 -2.70 -24.56 9.68
N ILE A 67 -2.68 -23.92 10.85
CA ILE A 67 -2.75 -22.45 10.94
C ILE A 67 -1.41 -21.78 10.62
N ILE A 68 -0.29 -22.36 11.05
CA ILE A 68 1.04 -21.78 10.86
C ILE A 68 1.62 -22.15 9.49
N MET A 69 1.19 -23.28 8.92
CA MET A 69 1.73 -23.90 7.69
C MET A 69 3.20 -24.36 7.81
N ASP A 70 3.82 -24.22 8.97
CA ASP A 70 5.20 -24.65 9.27
C ASP A 70 5.22 -25.60 10.48
N SER A 71 5.61 -26.86 10.25
CA SER A 71 5.73 -27.90 11.29
C SER A 71 6.79 -27.56 12.35
N ALA A 72 7.94 -27.00 11.93
CA ALA A 72 9.02 -26.63 12.85
C ALA A 72 8.59 -25.60 13.92
N LYS A 73 7.81 -24.58 13.52
CA LYS A 73 7.33 -23.55 14.45
C LYS A 73 6.27 -24.09 15.41
N ALA A 74 5.46 -25.05 14.99
CA ALA A 74 4.48 -25.69 15.86
C ALA A 74 5.20 -26.48 16.97
N GLN A 75 6.26 -27.22 16.61
CA GLN A 75 7.12 -27.91 17.56
C GLN A 75 7.79 -26.93 18.54
N ASP A 76 8.35 -25.83 18.03
CA ASP A 76 8.99 -24.79 18.84
C ASP A 76 8.01 -24.15 19.84
N ILE A 77 6.73 -23.99 19.47
CA ILE A 77 5.69 -23.44 20.36
C ILE A 77 5.37 -24.43 21.49
N LEU A 78 5.34 -25.73 21.19
CA LEU A 78 5.07 -26.77 22.18
C LEU A 78 6.23 -26.90 23.18
N ASP A 79 7.46 -26.86 22.69
CA ASP A 79 8.65 -26.83 23.53
C ASP A 79 8.72 -25.54 24.35
N ALA A 80 8.41 -24.39 23.74
CA ALA A 80 8.30 -23.10 24.42
C ALA A 80 7.23 -23.12 25.53
N SER A 81 6.10 -23.81 25.30
CA SER A 81 5.06 -23.97 26.32
C SER A 81 5.57 -24.73 27.54
N ARG A 82 6.43 -25.74 27.34
CA ARG A 82 7.05 -26.53 28.42
C ARG A 82 8.12 -25.72 29.18
N SER A 83 8.85 -24.83 28.51
CA SER A 83 9.88 -23.98 29.11
C SER A 83 9.40 -22.62 29.64
N SER A 84 8.16 -22.22 29.34
CA SER A 84 7.70 -20.85 29.58
C SER A 84 7.55 -20.49 31.06
N MET A 85 8.17 -19.36 31.41
CA MET A 85 8.10 -18.71 32.73
C MET A 85 6.97 -17.67 32.86
N GLY A 86 5.96 -17.74 31.99
CA GLY A 86 4.85 -16.78 31.98
C GLY A 86 3.96 -16.82 33.22
N MET A 87 3.21 -15.74 33.45
CA MET A 87 2.27 -15.60 34.57
C MET A 87 0.92 -16.26 34.25
N ASP A 88 0.27 -16.89 35.23
CA ASP A 88 -1.10 -17.38 35.07
C ASP A 88 -2.09 -16.19 35.00
N ILE A 89 -2.93 -16.16 33.97
CA ILE A 89 -3.92 -15.11 33.74
C ILE A 89 -5.27 -15.50 34.35
N SER A 90 -6.05 -14.50 34.78
CA SER A 90 -7.42 -14.68 35.26
C SER A 90 -8.37 -15.10 34.14
N PRO A 91 -9.36 -15.99 34.39
CA PRO A 91 -10.30 -16.44 33.35
C PRO A 91 -11.11 -15.29 32.71
N ILE A 92 -11.36 -14.19 33.43
CA ILE A 92 -12.01 -13.00 32.86
C ILE A 92 -11.17 -12.34 31.77
N ASP A 93 -9.85 -12.26 31.99
CA ASP A 93 -8.92 -11.63 31.06
C ASP A 93 -8.70 -12.52 29.84
N LEU A 94 -8.77 -13.85 30.01
CA LEU A 94 -8.72 -14.80 28.91
C LEU A 94 -9.93 -14.64 27.96
N ILE A 95 -11.13 -14.48 28.51
CA ILE A 95 -12.35 -14.18 27.72
C ILE A 95 -12.20 -12.87 26.96
N ASN A 96 -11.61 -11.86 27.59
CA ASN A 96 -11.33 -10.57 26.94
C ASN A 96 -10.33 -10.74 25.79
N ILE A 97 -9.22 -11.45 26.00
CA ILE A 97 -8.20 -11.72 24.98
C ILE A 97 -8.79 -12.51 23.81
N GLU A 98 -9.63 -13.50 24.07
CA GLU A 98 -10.31 -14.27 23.02
C GLU A 98 -11.25 -13.38 22.21
N SER A 99 -12.05 -12.55 22.90
CA SER A 99 -12.95 -11.59 22.28
C SER A 99 -12.20 -10.58 21.40
N PHE A 100 -11.07 -10.04 21.87
CA PHE A 100 -10.23 -9.15 21.08
C PHE A 100 -9.59 -9.85 19.89
N SER A 101 -9.06 -11.07 20.08
CA SER A 101 -8.46 -11.87 19.02
C SER A 101 -9.45 -12.18 17.90
N SER A 102 -10.69 -12.53 18.26
CA SER A 102 -11.77 -12.74 17.27
C SER A 102 -12.12 -11.47 16.49
N ARG A 103 -12.05 -10.31 17.14
CA ARG A 103 -12.29 -9.00 16.50
C ARG A 103 -11.17 -8.65 15.52
N VAL A 104 -9.92 -8.94 15.87
CA VAL A 104 -8.78 -8.72 14.97
C VAL A 104 -8.83 -9.66 13.77
N ILE A 105 -9.20 -10.93 13.97
CA ILE A 105 -9.38 -11.91 12.88
C ILE A 105 -10.45 -11.44 11.90
N SER A 106 -11.65 -11.09 12.41
CA SER A 106 -12.76 -10.62 11.56
C SER A 106 -12.43 -9.31 10.83
N LEU A 107 -11.69 -8.39 11.46
CA LEU A 107 -11.21 -7.17 10.80
C LEU A 107 -10.17 -7.45 9.71
N SER A 108 -9.29 -8.43 9.92
CA SER A 108 -8.29 -8.85 8.92
C SER A 108 -8.97 -9.48 7.71
N GLU A 109 -9.95 -10.37 7.93
CA GLU A 109 -10.75 -10.98 6.86
C GLU A 109 -11.57 -9.93 6.11
N TYR A 110 -12.20 -9.00 6.83
CA TYR A 110 -12.92 -7.88 6.22
C TYR A 110 -12.00 -7.02 5.35
N ARG A 111 -10.77 -6.75 5.81
CA ARG A 111 -9.75 -6.04 5.02
C ARG A 111 -9.35 -6.81 3.76
N LYS A 112 -9.19 -8.14 3.83
CA LYS A 112 -8.90 -8.99 2.66
C LYS A 112 -10.05 -8.90 1.64
N GLY A 113 -11.30 -9.03 2.10
CA GLY A 113 -12.49 -8.89 1.26
C GLY A 113 -12.58 -7.51 0.59
N LEU A 114 -12.28 -6.42 1.31
CA LEU A 114 -12.21 -5.08 0.72
C LEU A 114 -11.11 -4.94 -0.32
N GLN A 115 -9.96 -5.58 -0.12
CA GLN A 115 -8.86 -5.55 -1.08
C GLN A 115 -9.22 -6.28 -2.37
N GLU A 116 -9.90 -7.42 -2.28
CA GLU A 116 -10.40 -8.17 -3.43
C GLU A 116 -11.55 -7.44 -4.15
N TYR A 117 -12.45 -6.81 -3.38
CA TYR A 117 -13.46 -5.91 -3.95
C TYR A 117 -12.82 -4.74 -4.71
N LEU A 118 -11.79 -4.12 -4.13
CA LEU A 118 -11.08 -3.03 -4.80
C LEU A 118 -10.39 -3.50 -6.08
N ARG A 119 -9.77 -4.69 -6.06
CA ARG A 119 -9.16 -5.34 -7.24
C ARG A 119 -10.17 -5.47 -8.37
N SER A 120 -11.30 -6.13 -8.10
CA SER A 120 -12.33 -6.38 -9.11
C SER A 120 -12.92 -5.09 -9.68
N LYS A 121 -13.18 -4.09 -8.83
CA LYS A 121 -13.73 -2.79 -9.27
C LYS A 121 -12.72 -1.96 -10.05
N MET A 122 -11.45 -1.97 -9.67
CA MET A 122 -10.43 -1.22 -10.39
C MET A 122 -10.20 -1.80 -11.78
N THR A 123 -10.20 -3.13 -11.93
CA THR A 123 -10.09 -3.78 -13.25
C THR A 123 -11.28 -3.46 -14.15
N GLN A 124 -12.48 -3.31 -13.59
CA GLN A 124 -13.69 -2.91 -14.34
C GLN A 124 -13.66 -1.43 -14.77
N VAL A 125 -13.19 -0.52 -13.90
CA VAL A 125 -13.29 0.92 -14.11
C VAL A 125 -12.05 1.51 -14.80
N ALA A 126 -10.85 1.02 -14.45
CA ALA A 126 -9.58 1.60 -14.87
C ALA A 126 -8.47 0.52 -14.98
N PRO A 127 -8.57 -0.39 -15.96
CA PRO A 127 -7.60 -1.47 -16.16
C PRO A 127 -6.21 -0.97 -16.57
N SER A 128 -6.09 0.09 -17.37
CA SER A 128 -4.77 0.56 -17.79
C SER A 128 -4.02 1.29 -16.66
N LEU A 129 -4.73 2.07 -15.84
CA LEU A 129 -4.18 2.68 -14.63
C LEU A 129 -3.78 1.63 -13.59
N SER A 130 -4.60 0.57 -13.47
CA SER A 130 -4.33 -0.58 -12.59
C SER A 130 -3.05 -1.31 -12.97
N ALA A 131 -2.86 -1.64 -14.26
CA ALA A 131 -1.66 -2.30 -14.75
C ALA A 131 -0.38 -1.45 -14.55
N LEU A 132 -0.49 -0.13 -14.71
CA LEU A 132 0.65 0.77 -14.60
C LEU A 132 1.16 0.98 -13.16
N ILE A 133 0.29 1.28 -12.20
CA ILE A 133 0.70 1.73 -10.84
C ILE A 133 0.21 0.75 -9.75
N GLY A 134 -0.70 -0.15 -10.09
CA GLY A 134 -1.37 -1.04 -9.15
C GLY A 134 -2.68 -0.47 -8.62
N GLU A 135 -3.57 -1.38 -8.25
CA GLU A 135 -4.96 -1.11 -7.88
C GLU A 135 -5.10 -0.14 -6.69
N VAL A 136 -4.31 -0.35 -5.63
CA VAL A 136 -4.40 0.42 -4.38
C VAL A 136 -3.96 1.87 -4.57
N VAL A 137 -2.86 2.09 -5.31
CA VAL A 137 -2.35 3.45 -5.57
C VAL A 137 -3.24 4.16 -6.57
N GLY A 138 -3.71 3.47 -7.61
CA GLY A 138 -4.65 4.03 -8.58
C GLY A 138 -5.98 4.45 -7.93
N ALA A 139 -6.56 3.60 -7.08
CA ALA A 139 -7.77 3.94 -6.31
C ALA A 139 -7.56 5.17 -5.42
N ARG A 140 -6.39 5.30 -4.79
CA ARG A 140 -6.05 6.47 -3.97
C ARG A 140 -5.95 7.75 -4.80
N LEU A 141 -5.38 7.68 -6.00
CA LEU A 141 -5.33 8.82 -6.93
C LEU A 141 -6.73 9.27 -7.35
N ILE A 142 -7.61 8.34 -7.71
CA ILE A 142 -9.01 8.62 -8.06
C ILE A 142 -9.73 9.24 -6.87
N SER A 143 -9.54 8.71 -5.66
CA SER A 143 -10.17 9.22 -4.45
C SER A 143 -9.75 10.65 -4.13
N HIS A 144 -8.47 11.00 -4.30
CA HIS A 144 -8.00 12.38 -4.11
C HIS A 144 -8.52 13.34 -5.18
N ALA A 145 -8.66 12.88 -6.43
CA ALA A 145 -9.25 13.68 -7.51
C ALA A 145 -10.79 13.79 -7.39
N GLY A 146 -11.42 12.91 -6.60
CA GLY A 146 -12.87 12.81 -6.41
C GLY A 146 -13.58 11.97 -7.48
N SER A 147 -13.13 12.04 -8.74
CA SER A 147 -13.64 11.24 -9.84
C SER A 147 -12.56 10.91 -10.86
N LEU A 148 -12.78 9.85 -11.66
CA LEU A 148 -11.91 9.50 -12.78
C LEU A 148 -11.88 10.61 -13.84
N THR A 149 -13.02 11.26 -14.08
CA THR A 149 -13.14 12.39 -15.02
C THR A 149 -12.31 13.61 -14.59
N ASN A 150 -12.27 13.91 -13.29
CA ASN A 150 -11.45 15.00 -12.77
C ASN A 150 -9.96 14.65 -12.86
N LEU A 151 -9.61 13.38 -12.58
CA LEU A 151 -8.24 12.89 -12.71
C LEU A 151 -7.73 12.99 -14.16
N ALA A 152 -8.57 12.67 -15.16
CA ALA A 152 -8.22 12.78 -16.57
C ALA A 152 -7.97 14.23 -17.02
N LYS A 153 -8.66 15.20 -16.40
CA LYS A 153 -8.51 16.64 -16.66
C LYS A 153 -7.24 17.22 -16.04
N TYR A 154 -6.73 16.64 -14.95
CA TYR A 154 -5.53 17.15 -14.30
C TYR A 154 -4.28 17.04 -15.20
N PRO A 155 -3.40 18.06 -15.19
CA PRO A 155 -2.11 17.97 -15.86
C PRO A 155 -1.17 17.06 -15.04
N ALA A 156 -0.13 16.55 -15.71
CA ALA A 156 0.82 15.63 -15.08
C ALA A 156 1.60 16.24 -13.91
N SER A 157 1.83 17.56 -13.93
CA SER A 157 2.41 18.29 -12.81
C SER A 157 1.56 18.22 -11.55
N THR A 158 0.23 18.33 -11.68
CA THR A 158 -0.71 18.17 -10.57
C THR A 158 -0.73 16.72 -10.08
N VAL A 159 -0.78 15.76 -11.01
CA VAL A 159 -0.78 14.32 -10.67
C VAL A 159 0.48 13.90 -9.91
N GLN A 160 1.64 14.51 -10.21
CA GLN A 160 2.89 14.27 -9.49
C GLN A 160 2.81 14.67 -8.00
N ILE A 161 2.09 15.74 -7.67
CA ILE A 161 2.01 16.32 -6.32
C ILE A 161 0.79 15.86 -5.53
N LEU A 162 -0.13 15.09 -6.14
CA LEU A 162 -1.33 14.58 -5.47
C LEU A 162 -0.96 13.82 -4.19
N GLY A 163 -1.53 14.26 -3.06
CA GLY A 163 -1.30 13.71 -1.72
C GLY A 163 -0.03 14.18 -1.00
N ALA A 164 0.83 15.00 -1.63
CA ALA A 164 1.91 15.73 -0.95
C ALA A 164 1.51 17.15 -0.53
N GLU A 165 0.23 17.51 -0.69
CA GLU A 165 -0.30 18.85 -0.45
C GLU A 165 0.01 19.38 0.95
N LYS A 166 -0.14 18.59 2.02
CA LYS A 166 0.17 19.03 3.40
C LYS A 166 1.66 19.33 3.63
N ALA A 167 2.56 18.59 2.99
CA ALA A 167 4.01 18.84 3.09
C ALA A 167 4.44 20.05 2.25
N LEU A 168 3.82 20.22 1.08
CA LEU A 168 4.02 21.39 0.22
C LEU A 168 3.45 22.67 0.86
N PHE A 169 2.26 22.61 1.46
CA PHE A 169 1.65 23.73 2.20
C PHE A 169 2.47 24.10 3.45
N ARG A 170 2.98 23.14 4.23
CA ARG A 170 3.91 23.44 5.34
C ARG A 170 5.18 24.14 4.85
N TYR A 171 5.65 23.87 3.63
CA TYR A 171 6.80 24.56 3.05
C TYR A 171 6.45 25.94 2.48
N ASN A 172 5.30 26.11 1.84
CA ASN A 172 4.88 27.40 1.29
C ASN A 172 4.41 28.37 2.39
N CYS A 173 3.70 27.89 3.42
CA CYS A 173 3.43 28.68 4.63
C CYS A 173 4.71 29.04 5.39
N ARG A 174 5.77 28.22 5.29
CA ARG A 174 7.13 28.54 5.80
C ARG A 174 7.80 29.70 5.06
N ALA A 175 7.43 29.99 3.80
CA ALA A 175 7.89 31.18 3.08
C ALA A 175 7.11 32.45 3.47
N LEU A 176 5.81 32.31 3.77
CA LEU A 176 4.93 33.43 4.13
C LEU A 176 5.21 33.97 5.54
N VAL A 177 5.54 33.09 6.50
CA VAL A 177 5.92 33.49 7.88
C VAL A 177 7.29 34.21 7.93
N VAL A 178 8.13 34.12 6.88
CA VAL A 178 9.37 34.91 6.77
C VAL A 178 9.08 36.37 6.34
N MET A 179 7.91 36.63 5.76
CA MET A 179 7.51 37.97 5.29
C MET A 179 6.58 38.69 6.28
N ALA A 180 5.85 37.95 7.11
CA ALA A 180 5.03 38.51 8.17
C ALA A 180 5.84 38.56 9.47
N GLY A 181 6.41 39.72 9.76
CA GLY A 181 6.89 40.04 11.09
C GLY A 181 5.75 39.90 12.10
N ASP A 182 6.04 39.12 13.13
CA ASP A 182 5.39 39.06 14.44
C ASP A 182 4.09 38.23 14.65
N TRP A 183 4.10 37.60 15.84
CA TRP A 183 3.03 36.98 16.64
C TRP A 183 2.68 35.48 16.44
N VAL A 184 3.32 34.63 17.26
CA VAL A 184 2.73 33.85 18.41
C VAL A 184 3.38 32.45 18.57
N PRO A 185 3.72 32.01 19.81
CA PRO A 185 4.62 30.90 20.06
C PRO A 185 3.89 29.55 20.26
N VAL A 186 4.42 28.49 19.65
CA VAL A 186 4.21 27.11 20.11
C VAL A 186 5.58 26.45 20.19
N PHE A 187 6.18 26.56 21.39
CA PHE A 187 7.36 25.83 21.82
C PHE A 187 7.15 24.31 21.56
N ASP A 188 8.21 23.63 21.11
CA ASP A 188 8.34 22.22 20.70
C ASP A 188 8.34 21.89 19.19
N THR A 189 8.02 22.84 18.31
CA THR A 189 8.33 22.69 16.86
C THR A 189 9.63 23.35 16.44
N LEU A 190 10.27 24.17 17.29
CA LEU A 190 11.42 24.99 16.94
C LEU A 190 12.75 24.23 16.78
N ALA A 191 13.01 23.18 17.57
CA ALA A 191 14.30 22.46 17.50
C ALA A 191 14.48 21.66 16.20
N LEU A 192 13.41 21.02 15.70
CA LEU A 192 13.43 20.28 14.43
C LEU A 192 13.30 21.21 13.20
N VAL A 193 12.71 22.39 13.36
CA VAL A 193 12.58 23.40 12.29
C VAL A 193 13.90 24.15 12.06
N ALA A 194 14.71 24.39 13.10
CA ALA A 194 16.00 25.09 12.99
C ALA A 194 17.06 24.28 12.22
N VAL A 195 17.13 22.96 12.41
CA VAL A 195 18.08 22.08 11.67
C VAL A 195 17.73 22.04 10.17
N ALA A 196 16.44 22.12 9.83
CA ALA A 196 15.95 22.10 8.45
C ALA A 196 16.02 23.46 7.72
N LEU A 197 16.19 24.57 8.44
CA LEU A 197 16.42 25.91 7.88
C LEU A 197 17.88 26.13 7.47
N LYS A 198 18.83 25.48 8.16
CA LYS A 198 20.27 25.65 7.93
C LYS A 198 20.79 24.86 6.73
N THR A 199 20.07 23.85 6.28
CA THR A 199 20.30 23.16 5.01
C THR A 199 19.23 23.59 4.00
N ARG A 200 19.64 24.14 2.85
CA ARG A 200 18.76 24.34 1.68
C ARG A 200 18.30 22.99 1.11
N GLY A 201 17.57 22.21 1.91
CA GLY A 201 17.12 20.87 1.58
C GLY A 201 16.02 20.89 0.54
N ASN A 202 16.12 19.99 -0.45
CA ASN A 202 15.09 19.83 -1.47
C ASN A 202 13.74 19.46 -0.82
N THR A 203 12.68 20.17 -1.19
CA THR A 203 11.31 19.83 -0.81
C THR A 203 10.98 18.39 -1.21
N PRO A 204 10.19 17.65 -0.40
CA PRO A 204 9.65 16.37 -0.84
C PRO A 204 8.63 16.63 -1.97
N LYS A 205 9.09 16.56 -3.22
CA LYS A 205 8.32 16.86 -4.44
C LYS A 205 7.42 15.71 -4.90
N TYR A 206 7.16 14.73 -4.04
CA TYR A 206 6.62 13.45 -4.48
C TYR A 206 5.35 13.09 -3.70
N GLY A 207 4.22 13.05 -4.42
CA GLY A 207 2.92 12.62 -3.93
C GLY A 207 2.79 11.11 -3.81
N LEU A 208 1.54 10.63 -3.82
CA LEU A 208 1.16 9.21 -3.63
C LEU A 208 1.85 8.26 -4.61
N ILE A 209 2.28 8.76 -5.77
CA ILE A 209 3.00 8.03 -6.80
C ILE A 209 4.37 7.56 -6.28
N PHE A 210 4.96 8.21 -5.28
CA PHE A 210 6.26 7.82 -4.69
C PHE A 210 6.24 6.46 -3.99
N HIS A 211 5.06 6.00 -3.55
CA HIS A 211 4.90 4.67 -2.97
C HIS A 211 4.89 3.54 -4.01
N SER A 212 4.99 3.86 -5.30
CA SER A 212 5.13 2.85 -6.33
C SER A 212 6.47 2.11 -6.23
N THR A 213 6.45 0.81 -6.50
CA THR A 213 7.62 -0.07 -6.47
C THR A 213 8.72 0.40 -7.43
N PHE A 214 8.35 1.00 -8.57
CA PHE A 214 9.27 1.55 -9.56
C PHE A 214 10.20 2.64 -9.00
N ILE A 215 9.68 3.50 -8.11
CA ILE A 215 10.45 4.60 -7.53
C ILE A 215 11.32 4.11 -6.36
N GLY A 216 10.88 3.05 -5.67
CA GLY A 216 11.68 2.37 -4.65
C GLY A 216 12.99 1.80 -5.22
N ARG A 217 12.95 1.21 -6.42
CA ARG A 217 14.10 0.61 -7.11
C ARG A 217 15.11 1.63 -7.65
N ALA A 218 14.65 2.85 -7.96
CA ALA A 218 15.50 3.85 -8.58
C ALA A 218 16.55 4.47 -7.64
N ALA A 219 17.73 4.80 -8.17
CA ALA A 219 18.76 5.55 -7.46
C ALA A 219 18.27 6.94 -6.99
N ALA A 220 18.69 7.38 -5.80
CA ALA A 220 18.20 8.61 -5.14
C ALA A 220 18.26 9.88 -6.01
N LYS A 221 19.27 9.98 -6.91
CA LYS A 221 19.43 11.09 -7.85
C LYS A 221 18.36 11.11 -8.96
N ASN A 222 17.90 9.93 -9.38
CA ASN A 222 17.00 9.76 -10.54
C ASN A 222 15.52 9.66 -10.14
N LYS A 223 15.21 9.46 -8.85
CA LYS A 223 13.84 9.33 -8.32
C LYS A 223 12.92 10.45 -8.79
N GLY A 224 13.41 11.70 -8.84
CA GLY A 224 12.57 12.82 -9.25
C GLY A 224 12.27 12.89 -10.75
N ARG A 225 13.22 12.46 -11.58
CA ARG A 225 13.03 12.37 -13.03
C ARG A 225 12.03 11.27 -13.37
N ILE A 226 12.16 10.12 -12.70
CA ILE A 226 11.27 8.96 -12.88
C ILE A 226 9.87 9.28 -12.36
N SER A 227 9.74 9.94 -11.20
CA SER A 227 8.43 10.36 -10.68
C SER A 227 7.66 11.24 -11.67
N ARG A 228 8.33 12.20 -12.32
CA ARG A 228 7.71 13.03 -13.36
C ARG A 228 7.32 12.20 -14.60
N TYR A 229 8.20 11.30 -15.04
CA TYR A 229 7.93 10.44 -16.19
C TYR A 229 6.72 9.53 -15.92
N LEU A 230 6.66 8.92 -14.74
CA LEU A 230 5.54 8.08 -14.31
C LEU A 230 4.24 8.89 -14.19
N ALA A 231 4.28 10.12 -13.67
CA ALA A 231 3.11 11.00 -13.62
C ALA A 231 2.58 11.32 -15.03
N ASN A 232 3.46 11.56 -16.00
CA ASN A 232 3.04 11.76 -17.40
C ASN A 232 2.34 10.50 -17.95
N LYS A 233 2.90 9.31 -17.75
CA LYS A 233 2.27 8.06 -18.21
C LYS A 233 0.96 7.77 -17.50
N CYS A 234 0.89 8.06 -16.21
CA CYS A 234 -0.34 7.98 -15.41
C CYS A 234 -1.45 8.87 -15.98
N THR A 235 -1.15 10.10 -16.40
CA THR A 235 -2.15 10.99 -17.00
C THR A 235 -2.63 10.51 -18.37
N ILE A 236 -1.78 9.82 -19.12
CA ILE A 236 -2.18 9.22 -20.40
C ILE A 236 -3.09 8.03 -20.15
N ALA A 237 -2.70 7.12 -19.24
CA ALA A 237 -3.50 5.97 -18.86
C ALA A 237 -4.88 6.39 -18.30
N SER A 238 -4.93 7.37 -17.40
CA SER A 238 -6.21 7.84 -16.82
C SER A 238 -7.16 8.45 -17.86
N ARG A 239 -6.62 9.09 -18.90
CA ARG A 239 -7.42 9.60 -20.02
C ARG A 239 -7.93 8.48 -20.91
N ILE A 240 -7.10 7.48 -21.20
CA ILE A 240 -7.52 6.30 -21.96
C ILE A 240 -8.66 5.60 -21.22
N ASP A 241 -8.50 5.32 -19.92
CA ASP A 241 -9.53 4.66 -19.12
C ASP A 241 -10.83 5.48 -19.01
N CYS A 242 -10.75 6.82 -18.95
CA CYS A 242 -11.92 7.67 -18.81
C CYS A 242 -12.72 7.87 -20.10
N PHE A 243 -12.04 7.91 -21.26
CA PHE A 243 -12.64 8.26 -22.54
C PHE A 243 -12.84 7.05 -23.48
N SER A 244 -12.34 5.87 -23.13
CA SER A 244 -12.59 4.66 -23.90
C SER A 244 -13.94 4.05 -23.52
N GLU A 245 -14.71 3.59 -24.51
CA GLU A 245 -15.99 2.91 -24.28
C GLU A 245 -15.78 1.52 -23.68
N ILE A 246 -14.74 0.80 -24.13
CA ILE A 246 -14.33 -0.50 -23.60
C ILE A 246 -12.89 -0.36 -23.12
N PRO A 247 -12.66 -0.31 -21.80
CA PRO A 247 -11.31 -0.14 -21.29
C PRO A 247 -10.53 -1.45 -21.38
N THR A 248 -9.28 -1.39 -21.81
CA THR A 248 -8.40 -2.56 -22.02
C THR A 248 -7.11 -2.40 -21.20
N SER A 249 -6.53 -3.51 -20.74
CA SER A 249 -5.28 -3.49 -19.95
C SER A 249 -4.04 -3.29 -20.82
N VAL A 250 -4.10 -3.63 -22.11
CA VAL A 250 -2.99 -3.61 -23.08
C VAL A 250 -2.22 -2.28 -23.05
N TYR A 251 -2.92 -1.15 -23.04
CA TYR A 251 -2.28 0.17 -22.98
C TYR A 251 -1.49 0.36 -21.68
N GLY A 252 -2.00 -0.16 -20.56
CA GLY A 252 -1.32 -0.09 -19.27
C GLY A 252 -0.05 -0.93 -19.22
N ASP A 253 -0.09 -2.14 -19.80
CA ASP A 253 1.05 -3.06 -19.87
C ASP A 253 2.18 -2.47 -20.72
N LYS A 254 1.86 -1.93 -21.90
CA LYS A 254 2.84 -1.25 -22.77
C LYS A 254 3.41 0.03 -22.15
N LEU A 255 2.59 0.78 -21.41
CA LEU A 255 3.07 1.95 -20.66
C LEU A 255 3.98 1.56 -19.49
N ARG A 256 3.73 0.41 -18.88
CA ARG A 256 4.57 -0.15 -17.81
C ARG A 256 5.93 -0.58 -18.36
N GLU A 257 5.97 -1.30 -19.47
CA GLU A 257 7.21 -1.68 -20.18
C GLU A 257 8.08 -0.44 -20.45
N GLN A 258 7.50 0.66 -20.92
CA GLN A 258 8.24 1.92 -21.14
C GLN A 258 8.85 2.52 -19.86
N VAL A 259 8.18 2.38 -18.72
CA VAL A 259 8.73 2.84 -17.43
C VAL A 259 9.89 1.94 -16.99
N GLU A 260 9.78 0.64 -17.24
CA GLU A 260 10.85 -0.33 -16.98
C GLU A 260 12.05 -0.12 -17.91
N GLU A 261 11.85 0.07 -19.22
CA GLU A 261 12.91 0.48 -20.15
C GLU A 261 13.59 1.79 -19.71
N ARG A 262 12.81 2.75 -19.19
CA ARG A 262 13.36 4.02 -18.70
C ARG A 262 14.18 3.84 -17.42
N LEU A 263 13.84 2.87 -16.58
CA LEU A 263 14.66 2.50 -15.43
C LEU A 263 15.97 1.87 -15.90
N ALA A 264 15.89 0.90 -16.83
CA ALA A 264 17.05 0.25 -17.43
C ALA A 264 17.99 1.27 -18.09
N PHE A 265 17.47 2.27 -18.81
CA PHE A 265 18.28 3.36 -19.40
C PHE A 265 19.16 4.08 -18.37
N TYR A 266 18.72 4.23 -17.12
CA TYR A 266 19.54 4.87 -16.09
C TYR A 266 20.60 3.93 -15.50
N GLU A 267 20.49 2.63 -15.72
CA GLU A 267 21.43 1.60 -15.26
C GLU A 267 22.42 1.21 -16.37
N THR A 268 21.92 0.91 -17.58
CA THR A 268 22.69 0.38 -18.72
C THR A 268 23.02 1.43 -19.78
N GLY A 269 22.29 2.54 -19.83
CA GLY A 269 22.47 3.60 -20.84
C GLY A 269 21.79 3.35 -22.20
N GLU A 270 21.08 2.23 -22.38
CA GLU A 270 20.40 1.89 -23.63
C GLU A 270 19.15 2.77 -23.87
N ALA A 271 19.08 3.40 -25.04
CA ALA A 271 18.01 4.33 -25.36
C ALA A 271 16.64 3.63 -25.38
N PRO A 272 15.63 4.15 -24.64
CA PRO A 272 14.30 3.55 -24.61
C PRO A 272 13.58 3.72 -25.95
N ARG A 273 12.60 2.86 -26.22
CA ARG A 273 11.81 2.92 -27.46
C ARG A 273 11.02 4.22 -27.55
N LYS A 274 10.76 4.68 -28.78
CA LYS A 274 9.94 5.88 -29.00
C LYS A 274 8.49 5.60 -28.62
N ASN A 275 7.85 6.56 -27.96
CA ASN A 275 6.45 6.43 -27.55
C ASN A 275 5.50 6.13 -28.72
N LEU A 276 5.79 6.64 -29.92
CA LEU A 276 4.95 6.44 -31.11
C LEU A 276 4.85 4.97 -31.51
N ASP A 277 5.96 4.25 -31.47
CA ASP A 277 6.03 2.87 -31.95
C ASP A 277 5.29 1.93 -30.98
N VAL A 278 5.52 2.13 -29.68
CA VAL A 278 4.81 1.39 -28.62
C VAL A 278 3.31 1.67 -28.64
N MET A 279 2.88 2.90 -28.93
CA MET A 279 1.45 3.22 -29.01
C MET A 279 0.78 2.62 -30.25
N LYS A 280 1.49 2.54 -31.37
CA LYS A 280 0.99 1.82 -32.57
C LYS A 280 0.85 0.33 -32.30
N GLU A 281 1.81 -0.25 -31.60
CA GLU A 281 1.75 -1.66 -31.17
C GLU A 281 0.57 -1.90 -30.22
N ALA A 282 0.40 -1.03 -29.21
CA ALA A 282 -0.72 -1.11 -28.28
C ALA A 282 -2.07 -0.97 -28.99
N GLN A 283 -2.18 -0.08 -29.98
CA GLN A 283 -3.38 0.05 -30.81
C GLN A 283 -3.64 -1.25 -31.58
N ALA A 284 -2.64 -1.78 -32.29
CA ALA A 284 -2.79 -3.02 -33.05
C ALA A 284 -3.22 -4.20 -32.18
N GLU A 285 -2.66 -4.32 -30.98
CA GLU A 285 -2.99 -5.35 -30.01
C GLU A 285 -4.40 -5.15 -29.41
N SER A 286 -4.79 -3.90 -29.12
CA SER A 286 -6.16 -3.59 -28.70
C SER A 286 -7.20 -3.95 -29.78
N PHE A 287 -6.88 -3.74 -31.06
CA PHE A 287 -7.75 -4.15 -32.18
C PHE A 287 -7.86 -5.67 -32.31
N ARG A 288 -6.77 -6.42 -32.06
CA ARG A 288 -6.81 -7.88 -32.02
C ARG A 288 -7.68 -8.41 -30.90
N CYS A 289 -7.60 -7.78 -29.72
CA CYS A 289 -8.47 -8.12 -28.60
C CYS A 289 -9.95 -7.84 -28.89
N TRP A 290 -10.24 -6.84 -29.72
CA TRP A 290 -11.62 -6.47 -30.10
C TRP A 290 -12.21 -7.34 -31.22
N ARG A 291 -11.38 -7.88 -32.14
CA ARG A 291 -11.81 -8.85 -33.18
C ARG A 291 -11.05 -10.19 -33.08
N PRO A 292 -11.49 -11.11 -32.20
CA PRO A 292 -10.94 -12.47 -32.19
C PRO A 292 -11.25 -13.25 -33.50
N ASP A 293 -12.34 -12.93 -34.19
CA ASP A 293 -12.85 -13.73 -35.32
C ASP A 293 -12.12 -13.52 -36.66
N GLN A 294 -11.24 -12.52 -36.79
CA GLN A 294 -10.52 -12.27 -38.05
C GLN A 294 -9.12 -12.89 -38.13
N LEU A 295 -8.69 -13.61 -37.09
CA LEU A 295 -7.45 -14.42 -37.11
C LEU A 295 -7.77 -15.88 -37.44
N GLY A 296 -8.53 -16.09 -38.51
CA GLY A 296 -8.48 -17.34 -39.25
C GLY A 296 -7.14 -17.41 -39.96
N PHE A 297 -6.24 -18.28 -39.48
CA PHE A 297 -5.17 -18.82 -40.31
C PHE A 297 -5.78 -19.21 -41.66
N LYS A 298 -5.40 -18.52 -42.73
CA LYS A 298 -5.55 -19.08 -44.07
C LYS A 298 -4.75 -20.38 -44.07
N LYS A 299 -5.46 -21.52 -44.07
CA LYS A 299 -4.91 -22.80 -44.51
C LYS A 299 -4.39 -22.66 -45.94
#